data_AF-A0A1E3VM66-F1
#
_entry.id   AF-A0A1E3VM66-F1
#
_cell.length_a   1.000
_cell.length_b   1.000
_cell.length_c   1.000
_cell.angle_alpha   90.00
_cell.angle_beta   90.00
_cell.angle_gamma   90.00
#
_symmetry.space_group_name_H-M   'P 1'
#
loop_
_entity.id
_entity.type
_entity.pdbx_description
1 polymer ?
#
loop_
_entity_poly.entity_id
_entity_poly.type
_entity_poly.pdbx_seq_one_letter_code
_entity_poly.pdbx_strand_id
1 'polypeptide(L)' 'MRSPGTVVFYVLLVILLTMASVQYGLGRLPGDIVVDLGSFYFYVPFTTGLIVALLLGAVFWFFRR' A
#
# COMPACT_ATOMS: atom_id res chain seq x y z
N MET A 1 -3.57 24.60 -0.77
CA MET A 1 -2.31 24.08 -0.19
C MET A 1 -2.69 22.93 0.74
N ARG A 2 -2.35 21.67 0.42
CA ARG A 2 -2.64 20.55 1.35
C ARG A 2 -1.74 20.72 2.57
N SER A 3 -2.30 20.58 3.78
CA SER A 3 -1.49 20.69 5.00
C SER A 3 -0.48 19.53 5.06
N PRO A 4 0.70 19.74 5.64
CA PRO A 4 1.67 18.65 5.85
C PRO A 4 1.05 17.44 6.56
N GLY A 5 0.14 17.70 7.51
CA GLY A 5 -0.60 16.65 8.23
C GLY A 5 -1.44 15.76 7.32
N THR A 6 -2.10 16.31 6.29
CA THR A 6 -2.87 15.51 5.33
C THR A 6 -1.97 14.57 4.52
N VAL A 7 -0.77 15.02 4.13
CA VAL A 7 0.19 14.20 3.37
C VAL A 7 0.73 13.07 4.24
N VAL A 8 1.13 13.38 5.47
CA VAL A 8 1.63 12.38 6.43
C VAL A 8 0.55 11.34 6.73
N PHE A 9 -0.68 11.77 7.03
CA PHE A 9 -1.80 10.86 7.28
C PHE A 9 -2.04 9.92 6.10
N TYR A 10 -2.03 10.47 4.88
CA TYR A 10 -2.24 9.68 3.67
C TYR A 10 -1.16 8.60 3.48
N VAL A 11 0.11 8.96 3.65
CA VAL A 11 1.23 8.02 3.53
C VAL A 11 1.14 6.92 4.58
N LEU A 12 0.84 7.28 5.84
CA LEU A 12 0.66 6.30 6.91
C LEU A 12 -0.50 5.34 6.62
N LEU A 13 -1.61 5.86 6.07
CA LEU A 13 -2.75 5.04 5.70
C LEU A 13 -2.41 4.05 4.58
N VAL A 14 -1.68 4.48 3.54
CA VAL A 14 -1.22 3.59 2.47
C VAL A 14 -0.33 2.48 3.03
N ILE A 15 0.63 2.82 3.89
CA ILE A 15 1.53 1.82 4.51
C ILE A 15 0.73 0.82 5.34
N LEU A 16 -0.19 1.29 6.19
CA LEU A 16 -1.01 0.44 7.05
C LEU A 16 -1.87 -0.54 6.24
N LEU A 17 -2.57 -0.05 5.21
CA LEU A 17 -3.42 -0.89 4.36
C LEU A 17 -2.60 -1.89 3.53
N THR A 18 -1.42 -1.47 3.06
CA THR A 18 -0.51 -2.35 2.32
C THR A 18 0.08 -3.44 3.22
N MET A 19 0.33 -3.16 4.50
CA MET A 19 0.76 -4.18 5.47
C MET A 19 -0.37 -5.15 5.82
N ALA A 20 -1.58 -4.62 6.01
CA ALA A 20 -2.76 -5.43 6.29
C ALA A 20 -3.07 -6.39 5.14
N SER A 21 -2.90 -5.97 3.87
CA SER A 21 -3.18 -6.83 2.72
C SER A 21 -2.34 -8.11 2.69
N VAL A 22 -1.11 -8.05 3.19
CA VAL A 22 -0.22 -9.22 3.34
C VAL A 22 -0.76 -10.20 4.37
N GLN A 23 -1.26 -9.69 5.50
CA GLN A 23 -1.77 -10.52 6.59
C GLN A 23 -3.09 -11.20 6.24
N TYR A 24 -3.98 -10.53 5.50
CA TYR A 24 -5.31 -11.04 5.15
C TYR A 24 -5.35 -11.82 3.83
N GLY A 25 -4.21 -12.16 3.24
CA GLY A 25 -4.16 -13.07 2.09
C GLY A 25 -4.65 -12.46 0.78
N LEU A 26 -4.63 -11.13 0.62
CA LEU A 26 -4.82 -10.49 -0.70
C LEU A 26 -3.73 -10.88 -1.70
N GLY A 27 -2.69 -11.58 -1.23
CA GLY A 27 -1.70 -12.25 -2.04
C GLY A 27 -0.54 -11.34 -2.41
N ARG A 28 0.31 -11.89 -3.27
CA ARG A 28 1.43 -11.23 -3.94
C ARG A 28 0.96 -10.89 -5.34
N LEU A 29 0.96 -9.60 -5.68
CA LEU A 29 0.64 -9.15 -7.02
C LEU A 29 1.86 -9.27 -7.93
N PRO A 30 1.66 -9.41 -9.26
CA PRO A 30 2.77 -9.36 -10.20
C PRO A 30 3.57 -8.06 -10.01
N GLY A 31 4.88 -8.20 -9.81
CA GLY A 31 5.79 -7.09 -9.53
C GLY A 31 6.04 -6.78 -8.05
N ASP A 32 5.34 -7.44 -7.11
CA ASP A 32 5.80 -7.47 -5.72
C ASP A 32 7.10 -8.30 -5.61
N ILE A 33 8.06 -7.82 -4.81
CA ILE A 33 9.36 -8.49 -4.67
C ILE A 33 9.25 -9.48 -3.51
N VAL A 34 9.44 -10.76 -3.81
CA VAL A 34 9.53 -11.82 -2.82
C VAL A 34 10.93 -12.42 -2.91
N VAL A 35 11.64 -12.43 -1.79
CA VAL A 35 12.90 -13.13 -1.64
C VAL A 35 12.70 -14.18 -0.57
N ASP A 36 12.73 -15.44 -0.97
CA ASP A 36 12.58 -16.60 -0.10
C ASP A 36 13.86 -17.45 -0.19
N LEU A 37 14.62 -17.49 0.91
CA LEU A 37 15.82 -18.33 1.06
C LEU A 37 15.59 -19.49 2.04
N GLY A 38 14.33 -19.86 2.33
CA GLY A 38 13.96 -20.92 3.26
C GLY A 38 14.02 -20.50 4.73
N SER A 39 15.16 -19.98 5.20
CA SER A 39 15.30 -19.42 6.56
C SER A 39 14.98 -17.93 6.65
N PHE A 40 14.96 -17.24 5.49
CA PHE A 40 14.70 -15.81 5.38
C PHE A 40 13.61 -15.56 4.36
N TYR A 41 12.58 -14.83 4.78
CA TYR A 41 11.47 -14.40 3.94
C TYR A 41 11.41 -12.88 3.96
N PHE A 42 11.63 -12.25 2.80
CA PHE A 42 11.53 -10.81 2.62
C PHE A 42 10.54 -10.49 1.52
N TYR A 43 9.55 -9.69 1.86
CA TYR A 43 8.47 -9.31 0.97
C TYR A 43 8.36 -7.79 0.89
N VAL A 44 8.41 -7.26 -0.33
CA VAL A 44 8.21 -5.84 -0.62
C VAL A 44 6.96 -5.69 -1.50
N PRO A 45 5.85 -5.19 -0.96
CA PRO A 45 4.59 -4.98 -1.69
C PRO A 45 4.65 -3.74 -2.61
N PHE A 46 5.49 -3.76 -3.64
CA PHE A 46 5.68 -2.61 -4.52
C PHE A 46 4.43 -2.33 -5.37
N THR A 47 3.94 -3.33 -6.10
CA THR A 47 2.74 -3.21 -6.93
C THR A 47 1.51 -3.04 -6.05
N THR A 48 1.43 -3.83 -4.97
CA THR A 48 0.33 -3.73 -4.01
C THR A 48 0.24 -2.33 -3.41
N GLY A 49 1.35 -1.75 -2.95
CA GLY A 49 1.39 -0.41 -2.37
C GLY A 49 1.00 0.69 -3.37
N LEU A 50 1.45 0.55 -4.62
CA LEU A 50 1.06 1.46 -5.70
C LEU A 50 -0.45 1.42 -5.96
N ILE A 51 -1.03 0.22 -6.06
CA ILE A 51 -2.48 0.05 -6.27
C ILE A 51 -3.28 0.65 -5.11
N VAL A 52 -2.88 0.37 -3.86
CA VAL A 52 -3.54 0.94 -2.67
C VAL A 52 -3.50 2.47 -2.70
N ALA A 53 -2.35 3.06 -3.04
CA ALA A 53 -2.22 4.50 -3.18
C ALA A 53 -3.11 5.06 -4.31
N LEU A 54 -3.18 4.42 -5.46
CA LEU A 54 -4.05 4.88 -6.55
C LEU A 54 -5.53 4.77 -6.19
N LEU A 55 -5.95 3.67 -5.55
CA LEU A 55 -7.32 3.45 -5.12
C LEU A 55 -7.74 4.44 -4.04
N LEU A 56 -6.94 4.65 -2.99
CA LEU A 56 -7.21 5.66 -1.98
C LEU A 56 -7.28 7.06 -2.60
N GLY A 57 -6.38 7.37 -3.53
CA GLY A 57 -6.39 8.62 -4.27
C GLY A 57 -7.68 8.81 -5.06
N ALA A 58 -8.13 7.76 -5.78
CA ALA A 58 -9.37 7.77 -6.55
C ALA A 58 -10.61 7.91 -5.65
N VAL A 59 -10.64 7.20 -4.52
CA VAL A 59 -11.72 7.27 -3.53
C VAL A 59 -11.82 8.67 -2.93
N PHE A 60 -10.70 9.23 -2.45
CA PHE A 60 -10.71 10.60 -1.91
C PHE A 60 -11.01 11.64 -2.98
N TRP A 61 -10.60 11.42 -4.23
CA TRP A 61 -10.97 12.29 -5.34
C TRP A 61 -12.48 12.25 -5.61
N PHE A 62 -13.08 11.06 -5.61
CA PHE A 62 -14.51 10.87 -5.83
C PHE A 62 -15.35 11.54 -4.74
N PHE A 63 -14.99 11.38 -3.47
CA PHE A 63 -15.69 12.04 -2.34
C PHE A 63 -15.40 13.54 -2.21
N ARG A 64 -14.44 14.07 -2.96
CA ARG A 64 -14.13 15.50 -3.00
C ARG A 64 -14.87 16.23 -4.12
N ARG A 65 -15.63 15.50 -4.95
CA ARG A 65 -16.64 16.04 -5.87
C ARG A 65 -17.94 16.22 -5.12
#